data_AF-A0A6G7CLX9-F1
#
_entry.id   AF-A0A6G7CLX9-F1
#
_cell.length_a   1.000
_cell.length_b   1.000
_cell.length_c   1.000
_cell.angle_alpha   90.00
_cell.angle_beta   90.00
_cell.angle_gamma   90.00
#
_symmetry.space_group_name_H-M   'P 1'
#
loop_
_entity.id
_entity.type
_entity.pdbx_description
1 polymer ?
#
loop_
_entity_poly.entity_id
_entity_poly.type
_entity_poly.pdbx_seq_one_letter_code
_entity_poly.pdbx_strand_id
1 'polypeptide(L)' 'MLRLIALFLVIAGIYIGVQYRDEILDLFGQSSFDQVEDAIKDGKDAVADKLQSLKG' A
#
# COMPACT_ATOMS: atom_id res chain seq x y z
N MET A 1 2.23 1.75 -22.94
CA MET A 1 0.88 2.25 -22.62
C MET A 1 0.41 1.85 -21.22
N LEU A 2 0.46 0.58 -20.82
CA LEU A 2 0.05 0.11 -19.48
C LEU A 2 0.83 0.73 -18.29
N ARG A 3 2.12 1.03 -18.47
CA ARG A 3 2.96 1.63 -17.42
C ARG A 3 2.46 2.99 -16.92
N LEU A 4 1.90 3.82 -17.80
CA LEU A 4 1.37 5.13 -17.42
C LEU A 4 0.05 5.00 -16.65
N ILE A 5 -0.79 4.04 -17.04
CA ILE A 5 -2.04 3.71 -16.33
C ILE A 5 -1.72 3.16 -14.93
N ALA A 6 -0.73 2.27 -14.81
CA ALA A 6 -0.29 1.75 -13.53
C ALA A 6 0.25 2.87 -12.62
N LEU A 7 1.08 3.78 -13.16
CA LEU A 7 1.58 4.93 -12.41
C LEU A 7 0.45 5.85 -11.94
N PHE A 8 -0.53 6.10 -12.81
CA PHE A 8 -1.69 6.91 -12.47
C PHE A 8 -2.55 6.26 -11.37
N LEU A 9 -2.76 4.95 -11.44
CA LEU A 9 -3.50 4.21 -10.41
C LEU A 9 -2.78 4.19 -9.06
N VAL A 10 -1.45 4.11 -9.04
CA VAL A 10 -0.68 4.20 -7.80
C VAL A 10 -0.83 5.60 -7.19
N ILE A 11 -0.68 6.66 -7.98
CA ILE A 11 -0.83 8.05 -7.49
C ILE A 11 -2.27 8.30 -7.02
N ALA A 12 -3.27 7.89 -7.80
CA ALA A 12 -4.67 8.05 -7.45
C ALA A 12 -5.03 7.23 -6.20
N GLY A 13 -4.53 6.00 -6.07
CA GLY A 13 -4.72 5.14 -4.91
C GLY A 13 -4.10 5.73 -3.65
N ILE A 14 -2.90 6.30 -3.72
CA ILE A 14 -2.26 6.99 -2.60
C ILE A 14 -3.06 8.23 -2.21
N TYR A 15 -3.50 9.04 -3.18
CA TYR A 15 -4.28 10.24 -2.92
C TYR A 15 -5.59 9.91 -2.21
N ILE A 16 -6.34 8.92 -2.73
CA ILE A 16 -7.59 8.48 -2.12
C ILE A 16 -7.34 7.88 -0.74
N GLY A 17 -6.31 7.04 -0.59
CA GLY A 17 -5.98 6.38 0.67
C GLY A 17 -5.54 7.34 1.78
N VAL A 18 -4.86 8.44 1.44
CA VAL A 18 -4.45 9.47 2.41
C VAL A 18 -5.59 10.43 2.72
N GLN A 19 -6.32 10.87 1.69
CA GLN A 19 -7.38 11.87 1.84
C GLN A 19 -8.64 11.30 2.52
N TYR A 20 -8.97 10.05 2.23
CA TYR A 20 -10.16 9.37 2.74
C TYR A 20 -9.80 8.29 3.75
N ARG A 21 -8.63 8.40 4.40
CA ARG A 21 -8.16 7.40 5.36
C ARG A 21 -9.23 7.07 6.41
N ASP A 22 -9.85 8.10 6.98
CA ASP A 22 -10.84 7.95 8.04
C ASP A 22 -12.18 7.41 7.51
N GLU A 23 -12.63 7.82 6.32
CA GLU A 23 -13.84 7.27 5.67
C GLU A 23 -13.65 5.81 5.24
N ILE A 24 -12.46 5.45 4.75
CA ILE A 24 -12.11 4.07 4.41
C ILE A 24 -12.05 3.23 5.68
N LEU A 25 -11.49 3.75 6.77
CA LEU A 25 -11.48 3.07 8.07
C LEU A 25 -12.89 2.82 8.61
N ASP A 26 -13.80 3.78 8.45
CA ASP A 26 -15.18 3.68 8.91
C ASP A 26 -16.01 2.72 8.03
N LEU A 27 -15.78 2.72 6.71
CA LEU A 27 -16.46 1.85 5.75
C LEU A 27 -15.97 0.39 5.78
N PHE A 28 -14.66 0.18 5.89
CA PHE A 28 -14.06 -1.16 5.87
C PHE A 28 -13.94 -1.75 7.28
N GLY A 29 -14.09 -0.92 8.31
CA GLY A 29 -13.90 -1.31 9.71
C GLY A 29 -12.42 -1.53 10.05
N GLN A 30 -12.09 -1.30 11.32
CA GLN A 30 -10.73 -1.41 11.85
C GLN A 30 -10.06 -2.77 11.57
N SER A 31 -10.84 -3.86 11.60
CA SER A 31 -10.35 -5.23 11.36
C SER A 31 -9.80 -5.46 9.94
N SER A 32 -10.41 -4.83 8.93
CA SER A 32 -9.93 -4.94 7.54
C SER A 32 -8.65 -4.12 7.33
N PHE A 33 -8.54 -3.00 8.04
CA PHE A 33 -7.36 -2.14 7.96
C PHE A 33 -6.15 -2.78 8.65
N ASP A 34 -6.34 -3.45 9.79
CA ASP A 34 -5.28 -4.20 10.47
C ASP A 34 -4.72 -5.32 9.58
N GLN A 35 -5.59 -6.06 8.86
CA GLN A 35 -5.15 -7.07 7.88
C GLN A 35 -4.36 -6.46 6.71
N VAL A 36 -4.78 -5.30 6.21
CA VAL A 36 -4.06 -4.60 5.14
C VAL A 36 -2.73 -4.06 5.64
N GLU A 37 -2.69 -3.54 6.88
CA GLU A 37 -1.47 -3.04 7.50
C GLU A 37 -0.46 -4.16 7.75
N ASP A 38 -0.91 -5.32 8.25
CA ASP A 38 -0.06 -6.50 8.45
C ASP A 38 0.46 -7.04 7.11
N ALA A 39 -0.39 -7.14 6.09
CA ALA A 39 0.04 -7.55 4.74
C ALA A 39 1.04 -6.55 4.12
N ILE A 40 0.88 -5.25 4.40
CA ILE A 40 1.84 -4.21 3.98
C ILE A 40 3.14 -4.32 4.77
N LYS A 41 3.11 -4.60 6.08
CA LYS A 41 4.31 -4.81 6.92
C LYS A 41 5.11 -6.02 6.43
N ASP A 42 4.45 -7.16 6.22
CA ASP A 42 5.08 -8.37 5.68
C ASP A 42 5.67 -8.12 4.29
N GLY A 43 4.93 -7.41 3.43
CA GLY A 43 5.41 -7.02 2.12
C GLY A 43 6.59 -6.05 2.18
N LYS A 44 6.59 -5.11 3.13
CA LYS A 44 7.67 -4.15 3.33
C LYS A 44 8.93 -4.83 3.83
N ASP A 45 8.83 -5.81 4.73
CA ASP A 45 9.98 -6.59 5.19
C ASP A 45 10.54 -7.48 4.07
N ALA A 46 9.68 -8.14 3.30
CA ALA A 46 10.11 -8.92 2.14
C ALA A 46 10.78 -8.06 1.05
N VAL A 47 10.31 -6.82 0.88
CA VAL A 47 10.92 -5.84 -0.03
C VAL A 47 12.22 -5.28 0.56
N ALA A 48 12.28 -5.04 1.88
CA ALA A 48 13.48 -4.59 2.57
C ALA A 48 14.60 -5.63 2.48
N ASP A 49 14.30 -6.92 2.68
CA ASP A 49 15.25 -8.02 2.52
C ASP A 49 15.75 -8.16 1.09
N LYS A 50 14.86 -8.05 0.09
CA LYS A 50 15.28 -8.03 -1.33
C LYS A 50 16.12 -6.80 -1.66
N LEU A 51 15.82 -5.64 -1.10
CA LEU A 51 16.58 -4.41 -1.30
C LEU A 51 17.96 -4.47 -0.61
N GLN A 52 18.06 -5.07 0.57
CA GLN A 52 19.35 -5.36 1.21
C GLN A 52 20.16 -6.36 0.39
N SER A 53 19.52 -7.43 -0.11
CA SER A 53 20.18 -8.44 -0.95
C SER A 53 20.68 -7.91 -2.30
N LEU A 54 20.11 -6.80 -2.79
CA LEU A 54 20.55 -6.10 -4.01
C LEU A 54 21.61 -5.04 -3.75
N LYS A 55 21.81 -4.64 -2.49
CA LYS A 55 22.84 -3.67 -2.05
C LYS A 55 24.12 -4.34 -1.54
N GLY A 56 24.07 -5.64 -1.22
CA GLY A 56 25.25 -6.49 -0.98
C GLY A 56 25.82 -7.04 -2.28
#